data_AF-A0A8S9M6K9-F1
#
_entry.id   AF-A0A8S9M6K9-F1
#
_cell.length_a   1.000
_cell.length_b   1.000
_cell.length_c   1.000
_cell.angle_alpha   90.00
_cell.angle_beta   90.00
_cell.angle_gamma   90.00
#
_symmetry.space_group_name_H-M   'P 1'
#
loop_
_entity.id
_entity.type
_entity.pdbx_description
1 polymer ?
#
loop_
_entity_poly.entity_id
_entity_poly.type
_entity_poly.pdbx_seq_one_letter_code
_entity_poly.pdbx_strand_id
1 'polypeptide(L)'
;MDQTKGKVCVTGASGFLASWLVKRLLIEGYEVTGTVRDPGNEKKAAHLWKLEGAKERLRLVEADLMEDGSFDNAIMGCHGVFHTASPVLKPTSNPEA
;
A
#
# COMPACT_ATOMS: atom_id res chain seq x y z
N MET A 1 24.84 3.84 -10.68
CA MET A 1 23.85 4.00 -9.60
C MET A 1 22.50 3.90 -10.27
N ASP A 2 21.77 2.81 -10.02
CA ASP A 2 20.45 2.60 -10.63
C ASP A 2 19.51 3.69 -10.14
N GLN A 3 19.06 4.57 -11.03
CA GLN A 3 18.11 5.64 -10.68
C GLN A 3 16.75 4.99 -10.46
N THR A 4 16.18 5.16 -9.28
CA THR A 4 14.80 4.74 -9.02
C THR A 4 13.87 5.51 -9.96
N LYS A 5 12.87 4.83 -10.55
CA LYS A 5 11.93 5.46 -11.50
C LYS A 5 11.03 6.52 -10.85
N GLY A 6 11.18 6.75 -9.55
CA GLY A 6 10.43 7.69 -8.73
C GLY A 6 9.70 7.01 -7.58
N LYS A 7 9.19 7.84 -6.67
CA LYS A 7 8.42 7.41 -5.51
C LYS A 7 6.92 7.42 -5.83
N VAL A 8 6.21 6.35 -5.49
CA VAL A 8 4.75 6.24 -5.65
C VAL A 8 4.09 5.76 -4.37
N CYS A 9 2.84 6.16 -4.16
CA CYS A 9 2.02 5.68 -3.04
C CYS A 9 1.00 4.63 -3.52
N VAL A 10 0.85 3.54 -2.78
CA VAL A 10 -0.21 2.54 -3.00
C VAL A 10 -1.01 2.40 -1.71
N THR A 11 -2.28 2.79 -1.74
CA THR A 11 -3.13 2.66 -0.55
C THR A 11 -3.65 1.24 -0.38
N GLY A 12 -3.74 0.76 0.86
CA GLY A 12 -4.26 -0.58 1.13
C GLY A 12 -3.32 -1.69 0.65
N ALA A 13 -2.01 -1.48 0.75
CA ALA A 13 -0.95 -2.29 0.16
C ALA A 13 -1.04 -3.79 0.48
N SER A 14 -1.57 -4.17 1.65
CA SER A 14 -1.77 -5.57 2.04
C SER A 14 -2.97 -6.26 1.38
N GLY A 15 -3.73 -5.54 0.54
CA GLY A 15 -4.89 -6.06 -0.17
C GLY A 15 -4.52 -6.97 -1.34
N PHE A 16 -5.49 -7.73 -1.83
CA PHE A 16 -5.28 -8.69 -2.91
C PHE A 16 -4.72 -8.04 -4.18
N LEU A 17 -5.42 -7.04 -4.74
CA LEU A 17 -4.95 -6.31 -5.91
C LEU A 17 -3.69 -5.48 -5.60
N ALA A 18 -3.70 -4.78 -4.47
CA ALA A 18 -2.65 -3.85 -4.07
C ALA A 18 -1.28 -4.54 -3.94
N SER A 19 -1.22 -5.72 -3.33
CA SER A 19 0.04 -6.46 -3.16
C SER A 19 0.70 -6.86 -4.48
N TRP A 20 -0.10 -7.20 -5.50
CA TRP A 20 0.39 -7.46 -6.86
C TRP A 20 0.87 -6.19 -7.56
N LEU A 21 0.17 -5.07 -7.35
CA LEU A 21 0.61 -3.78 -7.86
C LEU A 21 1.94 -3.36 -7.22
N VAL A 22 2.08 -3.47 -5.90
CA VAL A 22 3.34 -3.23 -5.17
C VAL A 22 4.46 -4.09 -5.74
N LYS A 23 4.22 -5.40 -5.93
CA LYS A 23 5.20 -6.31 -6.55
C LYS A 23 5.66 -5.82 -7.91
N ARG A 24 4.74 -5.43 -8.80
CA ARG A 24 5.07 -4.94 -10.14
C ARG A 24 5.87 -3.64 -10.09
N LEU A 25 5.47 -2.69 -9.24
CA LEU A 25 6.19 -1.43 -9.09
C LEU A 25 7.62 -1.63 -8.58
N LEU A 26 7.83 -2.54 -7.62
CA LEU A 26 9.17 -2.86 -7.11
C LEU A 26 10.07 -3.51 -8.16
N ILE A 27 9.53 -4.41 -8.99
CA ILE A 27 10.22 -5.05 -10.13
C ILE A 27 10.60 -4.01 -11.19
N GLU A 28 9.70 -3.05 -11.44
CA GLU A 28 9.94 -1.97 -12.41
C GLU A 28 10.93 -0.90 -11.92
N GLY A 29 11.40 -0.99 -10.68
CA GLY A 29 12.41 -0.08 -10.12
C GLY A 29 11.84 1.17 -9.44
N TYR A 30 10.57 1.16 -9.03
CA TYR A 30 9.97 2.24 -8.23
C TYR A 30 10.26 2.09 -6.74
N GLU A 31 10.29 3.22 -6.04
CA GLU A 31 10.14 3.29 -4.59
C GLU A 31 8.66 3.34 -4.24
N VAL A 32 8.22 2.46 -3.35
CA VAL A 32 6.79 2.28 -3.02
C VAL A 32 6.55 2.63 -1.56
N THR A 33 5.66 3.60 -1.34
CA THR A 33 5.05 3.85 -0.03
C THR A 33 3.69 3.17 0.01
N GLY A 34 3.63 2.01 0.67
CA GLY A 34 2.39 1.25 0.85
C GLY A 34 1.67 1.66 2.12
N THR A 35 0.38 2.02 2.05
CA THR A 35 -0.40 2.27 3.27
C THR A 35 -1.10 1.01 3.74
N VAL A 36 -1.10 0.80 5.06
CA VAL A 36 -1.84 -0.26 5.75
C VAL A 36 -2.44 0.33 7.02
N ARG A 37 -3.48 -0.30 7.58
CA ARG A 37 -4.07 0.19 8.85
C ARG A 37 -3.24 -0.15 10.09
N ASP A 38 -2.40 -1.16 10.00
CA ASP A 38 -1.53 -1.59 11.10
C ASP A 38 -0.26 -2.20 10.50
N PRO A 39 0.85 -1.44 10.44
CA PRO A 39 2.13 -1.94 9.95
C PRO A 39 2.70 -3.09 10.77
N GLY A 40 2.34 -3.22 12.04
CA GLY A 40 2.72 -4.30 12.95
C GLY A 40 1.93 -5.60 12.72
N ASN A 41 0.88 -5.57 11.90
CA ASN A 41 0.08 -6.75 11.57
C ASN A 41 0.81 -7.69 10.61
N GLU A 42 1.71 -8.53 11.14
CA GLU A 42 2.48 -9.45 10.32
C GLU A 42 1.61 -10.38 9.47
N LYS A 43 0.44 -10.81 9.97
CA LYS A 43 -0.48 -11.66 9.19
C LYS A 43 -0.90 -11.00 7.87
N LYS A 44 -1.07 -9.68 7.88
CA LYS A 44 -1.45 -8.91 6.69
C LYS A 44 -0.25 -8.39 5.92
N ALA A 45 0.84 -8.00 6.57
CA ALA A 45 1.97 -7.32 5.93
C ALA A 45 3.13 -8.24 5.53
N ALA A 46 3.28 -9.43 6.14
CA ALA A 46 4.47 -10.27 5.95
C ALA A 46 4.73 -10.70 4.50
N HIS A 47 3.67 -10.82 3.69
CA HIS A 47 3.84 -11.18 2.28
C HIS A 47 4.49 -10.07 1.45
N LEU A 48 4.32 -8.79 1.84
CA LEU A 48 4.92 -7.64 1.15
C LEU A 48 6.44 -7.60 1.35
N TRP A 49 6.91 -7.95 2.55
CA TRP A 49 8.34 -7.99 2.87
C TRP A 49 9.10 -9.14 2.18
N LYS A 50 8.37 -10.11 1.60
CA LYS A 50 8.95 -11.20 0.81
C LYS A 50 9.08 -10.85 -0.68
N LEU A 51 8.62 -9.67 -1.10
CA LEU A 51 8.74 -9.23 -2.49
C LEU A 51 10.18 -8.83 -2.81
N GLU A 52 10.60 -9.09 -4.05
CA GLU A 52 11.89 -8.66 -4.55
C GLU A 52 11.99 -7.13 -4.51
N GLY A 53 13.09 -6.60 -3.97
CA GLY A 53 13.31 -5.16 -3.82
C GLY A 53 12.58 -4.52 -2.63
N ALA A 54 11.81 -5.28 -1.83
CA ALA A 54 11.03 -4.71 -0.73
C ALA A 54 11.92 -4.13 0.38
N LYS A 55 13.04 -4.79 0.72
CA LYS A 55 13.93 -4.33 1.80
C LYS A 55 14.55 -2.96 1.49
N GLU A 56 14.74 -2.67 0.21
CA GLU A 56 15.40 -1.47 -0.28
C GLU A 56 14.41 -0.37 -0.66
N ARG A 57 13.24 -0.74 -1.22
CA ARG A 57 12.34 0.20 -1.90
C ARG A 57 10.90 0.18 -1.41
N LEU A 58 10.54 -0.66 -0.43
CA LEU A 58 9.19 -0.64 0.16
C LEU A 58 9.22 0.01 1.54
N ARG A 59 8.33 0.99 1.75
CA ARG A 59 8.00 1.53 3.07
C ARG A 59 6.53 1.29 3.36
N LEU A 60 6.22 0.73 4.54
CA LEU A 60 4.86 0.66 5.03
C LEU A 60 4.58 1.80 6.00
N VAL A 61 3.43 2.45 5.83
CA VAL A 61 2.98 3.57 6.66
C VAL A 61 1.54 3.29 7.09
N GLU A 62 1.23 3.68 8.32
CA GLU A 62 -0.13 3.61 8.85
C GLU A 62 -1.03 4.67 8.17
N ALA A 63 -2.20 4.27 7.69
CA ALA A 63 -3.26 5.18 7.25
C ALA A 63 -4.64 4.50 7.29
N ASP A 64 -5.68 5.27 7.58
CA ASP A 64 -7.08 4.81 7.61
C ASP A 64 -7.99 5.80 6.85
N LEU A 65 -8.88 5.27 6.03
CA LEU A 65 -9.84 6.06 5.24
C LEU A 65 -10.82 6.86 6.10
N MET A 66 -11.00 6.46 7.35
CA MET A 66 -11.88 7.14 8.31
C MET A 66 -11.17 8.23 9.11
N GLU A 67 -9.87 8.42 8.91
CA GLU A 67 -9.06 9.41 9.62
C GLU A 67 -8.52 10.46 8.64
N ASP A 68 -9.05 11.67 8.75
CA ASP A 68 -8.64 12.83 7.96
C ASP A 68 -7.15 13.12 8.13
N GLY A 69 -6.45 13.34 7.01
CA GLY A 69 -5.01 13.62 7.00
C GLY A 69 -4.11 12.41 7.20
N SER A 70 -4.66 11.21 7.48
CA SER A 70 -3.83 10.01 7.73
C SER A 70 -2.96 9.58 6.52
N PHE A 71 -3.31 10.03 5.31
CA PHE A 71 -2.56 9.73 4.08
C PHE A 71 -1.51 10.80 3.72
N ASP A 72 -1.49 11.95 4.37
CA ASP A 72 -0.67 13.11 3.98
C ASP A 72 0.82 12.73 3.93
N ASN A 73 1.31 12.09 5.00
CA ASN A 73 2.69 11.63 5.10
C ASN A 73 3.03 10.53 4.09
N ALA A 74 2.07 9.68 3.73
CA ALA A 74 2.27 8.62 2.76
C ALA A 74 2.37 9.16 1.32
N ILE A 75 1.63 10.22 1.02
CA ILE A 75 1.56 10.83 -0.31
C ILE A 75 2.69 11.85 -0.52
N MET A 76 3.17 12.51 0.54
CA MET A 76 4.20 13.54 0.44
C MET A 76 5.45 13.07 -0.32
N GLY A 77 5.81 13.83 -1.35
CA GLY A 77 6.95 13.56 -2.23
C GLY A 77 6.75 12.40 -3.22
N CYS A 78 5.55 11.81 -3.32
CA CYS A 78 5.24 10.84 -4.36
C CYS A 78 4.92 11.53 -5.68
N HIS A 79 5.39 10.96 -6.79
CA HIS A 79 5.04 11.40 -8.15
C HIS A 79 3.65 10.91 -8.59
N GLY A 80 3.14 9.86 -7.94
CA GLY A 80 1.84 9.29 -8.26
C GLY A 80 1.25 8.53 -7.08
N VAL A 81 -0.08 8.43 -7.08
CA VAL A 81 -0.86 7.72 -6.05
C VAL A 81 -1.79 6.72 -6.74
N PHE A 82 -1.72 5.46 -6.30
CA PHE A 82 -2.66 4.41 -6.65
C PHE A 82 -3.62 4.20 -5.49
N HIS A 83 -4.84 4.70 -5.63
CA HIS A 83 -5.87 4.52 -4.62
C HIS A 83 -6.61 3.18 -4.83
N THR A 84 -6.27 2.18 -4.02
CA THR A 84 -6.89 0.84 -4.07
C THR A 84 -7.53 0.42 -2.75
N ALA A 85 -7.26 1.16 -1.68
CA ALA A 85 -7.92 0.95 -0.40
C ALA A 85 -9.42 1.22 -0.54
N SER A 86 -10.22 0.24 -0.11
CA SER A 86 -11.66 0.40 0.04
C SER A 86 -12.13 -0.47 1.21
N PRO A 87 -13.13 -0.03 2.00
CA PRO A 87 -13.75 -0.89 3.00
C PRO A 87 -14.39 -2.10 2.30
N VAL A 88 -13.81 -3.29 2.50
CA VAL A 88 -14.47 -4.52 2.07
C VAL A 88 -15.52 -4.85 3.11
N LEU A 89 -16.77 -4.49 2.81
CA LEU A 89 -17.92 -4.90 3.60
C LEU A 89 -18.02 -6.43 3.53
N LYS A 90 -18.19 -7.08 4.68
CA LYS A 90 -18.62 -8.47 4.67
C LYS A 90 -20.01 -8.52 4.04
N PRO A 91 -20.34 -9.54 3.22
CA PRO A 91 -21.69 -9.74 2.74
C PRO A 91 -22.64 -9.67 3.93
N THR A 92 -23.53 -8.69 3.92
CA THR A 92 -24.61 -8.59 4.89
C THR A 92 -25.68 -9.60 4.47
N SER A 93 -26.25 -10.32 5.42
CA SER A 93 -27.49 -11.07 5.17
C SER A 93 -28.70 -10.13 5.01
N ASN A 94 -28.49 -8.82 5.21
CA ASN A 94 -29.49 -7.79 5.01
C ASN A 94 -29.33 -7.17 3.62
N PRO A 95 -30.24 -7.44 2.67
CA PRO A 95 -30.19 -6.90 1.31
C PRO A 95 -30.50 -5.39 1.23
N GLU A 96 -30.92 -4.74 2.32
CA GLU A 96 -31.25 -3.30 2.37
C GLU A 96 -30.16 -2.42 3.01
N ALA A 97 -29.00 -3.00 3.38
CA ALA A 97 -27.91 -2.28 4.03
C ALA A 97 -26.96 -1.56 3.05
#